data_AF-A0ABD0RH10-F1
#
_entry.id   AF-A0ABD0RH10-F1
#
_cell.length_a   1.000
_cell.length_b   1.000
_cell.length_c   1.000
_cell.angle_alpha   90.00
_cell.angle_beta   90.00
_cell.angle_gamma   90.00
#
_symmetry.space_group_name_H-M   'P 1'
#
loop_
_entity.id
_entity.type
_entity.pdbx_description
1 polymer ?
#
loop_
_entity_poly.entity_id
_entity_poly.type
_entity_poly.pdbx_seq_one_letter_code
_entity_poly.pdbx_strand_id
1 'polypeptide(L)'
;HKATHMDPTSKSGLNQVSDVVFVIEGTANLGPYFESLRKNYILPTIEYFNGGPPAETDFGGDYGGTQYGLVVFNTVDCAPESYVQCHAPTSSAFEFVSWIDSI
;
A
#
# COMPACT_ATOMS: atom_id res chain seq x y z
N HIS A 1 -20.62 18.13 -44.34
CA HIS A 1 -20.75 17.89 -42.89
C HIS A 1 -20.11 16.56 -42.53
N LYS A 2 -18.92 16.57 -41.91
CA LYS A 2 -18.48 15.54 -40.96
C LYS A 2 -17.29 16.12 -40.21
N ALA A 3 -17.56 16.67 -39.02
CA ALA A 3 -16.51 17.03 -38.08
C ALA A 3 -16.03 15.71 -37.45
N THR A 4 -14.75 15.40 -37.63
CA THR A 4 -14.06 14.38 -36.85
C THR A 4 -14.00 14.89 -35.41
N HIS A 5 -14.78 14.24 -34.54
CA HIS A 5 -14.72 14.45 -33.10
C HIS A 5 -13.33 13.98 -32.62
N MET A 6 -12.43 14.91 -32.33
CA MET A 6 -11.26 14.59 -31.52
C MET A 6 -11.74 14.47 -30.09
N ASP A 7 -11.76 13.25 -29.56
CA ASP A 7 -11.93 13.03 -28.13
C ASP A 7 -10.80 13.75 -27.38
N PRO A 8 -11.12 14.67 -26.45
CA PRO A 8 -10.10 15.30 -25.65
C PRO A 8 -9.59 14.28 -24.62
N THR A 9 -8.27 14.09 -24.61
CA THR A 9 -7.49 13.34 -23.60
C THR A 9 -7.72 11.83 -23.56
N SER A 10 -6.98 11.10 -24.39
CA SER A 10 -6.38 9.85 -23.91
C SER A 10 -5.54 10.19 -22.67
N LYS A 11 -6.06 9.94 -21.47
CA LYS A 11 -5.24 9.92 -20.24
C LYS A 11 -4.28 8.73 -20.35
N SER A 12 -3.21 8.88 -21.13
CA SER A 12 -2.15 7.89 -21.34
C SER A 12 -1.25 7.70 -20.09
N GLY A 13 -1.81 7.85 -18.89
CA GLY A 13 -1.11 7.76 -17.61
C GLY A 13 -1.94 7.17 -16.46
N LEU A 14 -3.14 6.65 -16.72
CA LEU A 14 -3.99 5.99 -15.70
C LEU A 14 -3.75 4.48 -15.55
N ASN A 15 -2.86 3.89 -16.34
CA ASN A 15 -2.66 2.43 -16.41
C ASN A 15 -1.23 2.00 -16.06
N GLN A 16 -0.48 2.80 -15.31
CA GLN A 16 0.85 2.40 -14.88
C GLN A 16 0.75 1.66 -13.54
N VAL A 17 0.75 0.33 -13.62
CA VAL A 17 0.91 -0.55 -12.46
C VAL A 17 2.23 -0.21 -11.79
N SER A 18 2.17 0.03 -10.48
CA SER A 18 3.33 0.38 -9.67
C SER A 18 3.40 -0.58 -8.50
N ASP A 19 4.59 -1.10 -8.20
CA ASP A 19 4.81 -1.82 -6.95
C ASP A 19 5.15 -0.82 -5.84
N VAL A 20 4.58 -1.03 -4.66
CA VAL A 20 4.63 -0.08 -3.55
C VAL A 20 5.29 -0.76 -2.35
N VAL A 21 6.35 -0.15 -1.82
CA VAL A 21 7.00 -0.61 -0.59
C VAL A 21 6.77 0.42 0.51
N PHE A 22 6.14 -0.01 1.60
CA PHE A 22 6.02 0.78 2.82
C PHE A 22 7.17 0.44 3.75
N VAL A 23 7.85 1.49 4.22
CA VAL A 23 8.90 1.39 5.23
C VAL A 23 8.40 2.10 6.49
N ILE A 24 8.14 1.35 7.56
CA ILE A 24 7.47 1.82 8.78
C ILE A 24 8.35 1.58 9.99
N GLU A 25 8.40 2.54 10.91
CA GLU A 25 9.06 2.38 12.21
C GLU A 25 8.25 1.43 13.10
N GLY A 26 8.84 0.35 13.60
CA GLY A 26 8.17 -0.60 14.52
C GLY A 26 8.46 -0.37 16.00
N THR A 27 8.92 0.83 16.36
CA THR A 27 9.25 1.16 17.76
C THR A 27 8.03 1.72 18.49
N ALA A 28 8.05 1.63 19.83
CA ALA A 28 7.01 2.23 20.68
C ALA A 28 6.84 3.76 20.48
N ASN A 29 7.82 4.44 19.86
CA ASN A 29 7.74 5.87 19.55
C ASN A 29 6.67 6.19 18.50
N LEU A 30 6.33 5.24 17.62
CA LEU A 30 5.28 5.41 16.62
C LEU A 30 3.88 5.27 17.23
N GLY A 31 3.72 4.52 18.32
CA GLY A 31 2.43 4.14 18.91
C GLY A 31 1.40 5.29 19.02
N PRO A 32 1.73 6.46 19.62
CA PRO A 32 0.79 7.58 19.76
C PRO A 32 0.30 8.17 18.42
N TYR A 33 1.04 7.95 17.33
CA TYR A 33 0.77 8.50 16.02
C TYR A 33 0.27 7.43 15.03
N PHE A 34 0.36 6.15 15.38
CA PHE A 34 0.12 5.04 14.47
C PHE A 34 -1.28 5.08 13.85
N GLU A 35 -2.32 5.30 14.66
CA GLU A 35 -3.70 5.40 14.16
C GLU A 35 -3.86 6.55 13.15
N SER A 36 -3.25 7.70 13.44
CA SER A 36 -3.27 8.87 12.55
C SER A 36 -2.49 8.61 11.26
N LEU A 37 -1.30 8.01 11.35
CA LEU A 37 -0.49 7.63 10.20
C LEU A 37 -1.26 6.65 9.30
N ARG A 38 -1.85 5.62 9.91
CA ARG A 38 -2.64 4.60 9.22
C ARG A 38 -3.82 5.22 8.48
N LYS A 39 -4.65 5.98 9.19
CA LYS A 39 -5.90 6.54 8.66
C LYS A 39 -5.66 7.62 7.60
N ASN A 40 -4.67 8.48 7.82
CA ASN A 40 -4.52 9.70 7.00
C ASN A 40 -3.49 9.55 5.87
N TYR A 41 -2.62 8.54 5.91
CA TYR A 41 -1.56 8.35 4.92
C TYR A 41 -1.55 6.94 4.32
N ILE A 42 -1.53 5.90 5.16
CA ILE A 42 -1.36 4.51 4.67
C ILE A 42 -2.60 4.04 3.90
N LEU A 43 -3.79 4.07 4.51
CA LEU A 43 -5.02 3.61 3.86
C LEU A 43 -5.33 4.40 2.56
N PRO A 44 -5.23 5.74 2.53
CA PRO A 44 -5.42 6.49 1.28
C PRO A 44 -4.40 6.13 0.19
N THR A 45 -3.15 5.83 0.56
CA THR A 45 -2.12 5.43 -0.41
C THR A 45 -2.42 4.06 -0.98
N ILE A 46 -2.82 3.10 -0.14
CA ILE A 46 -3.24 1.77 -0.60
C ILE A 46 -4.44 1.90 -1.53
N GLU A 47 -5.49 2.63 -1.14
CA GLU A 47 -6.68 2.83 -1.97
C GLU A 47 -6.36 3.47 -3.33
N TYR A 48 -5.41 4.42 -3.37
CA TYR A 48 -4.96 5.02 -4.62
C TYR A 48 -4.29 4.00 -5.55
N PHE A 49 -3.31 3.23 -5.06
CA PHE A 49 -2.59 2.25 -5.88
C PHE A 49 -3.39 0.97 -6.15
N ASN A 50 -4.37 0.67 -5.30
CA ASN A 50 -5.32 -0.42 -5.48
C ASN A 50 -6.54 0.02 -6.30
N GLY A 51 -6.63 1.25 -6.80
CA GLY A 51 -7.80 1.70 -7.56
C GLY A 51 -9.16 1.61 -6.84
N GLY A 52 -9.18 1.45 -5.52
CA GLY A 52 -10.36 1.16 -4.71
C GLY A 52 -10.01 0.69 -3.29
N PRO A 53 -10.98 0.66 -2.37
CA PRO A 53 -10.73 0.27 -0.98
C PRO A 53 -10.29 -1.20 -0.88
N PRO A 54 -9.48 -1.58 0.14
CA PRO A 54 -9.15 -2.98 0.40
C PRO A 54 -10.42 -3.82 0.61
N ALA A 55 -10.50 -4.98 -0.04
CA ALA A 55 -11.63 -5.90 0.07
C ALA A 55 -11.14 -7.32 0.37
N GLU A 56 -11.88 -8.06 1.21
CA GLU A 56 -11.57 -9.49 1.49
C GLU A 56 -11.65 -10.38 0.24
N THR A 57 -12.42 -9.95 -0.76
CA THR A 57 -12.57 -10.64 -2.04
C THR A 57 -11.53 -10.22 -3.07
N ASP A 58 -10.52 -9.43 -2.70
CA ASP A 58 -9.46 -8.97 -3.61
C ASP A 58 -8.46 -10.11 -3.86
N PHE A 59 -8.81 -10.97 -4.84
CA PHE A 59 -8.02 -12.13 -5.21
C PHE A 59 -7.01 -11.76 -6.30
N GLY A 60 -5.96 -11.04 -5.91
CA GLY A 60 -4.70 -10.98 -6.66
C GLY A 60 -4.79 -10.50 -8.11
N GLY A 61 -5.54 -9.42 -8.35
CA GLY A 61 -5.54 -8.78 -9.68
C GLY A 61 -6.80 -8.00 -10.04
N ASP A 62 -7.84 -8.04 -9.21
CA ASP A 62 -9.13 -7.40 -9.51
C ASP A 62 -9.02 -5.88 -9.72
N TYR A 63 -7.98 -5.25 -9.16
CA TYR A 63 -7.80 -3.81 -9.21
C TYR A 63 -6.51 -3.29 -9.88
N GLY A 64 -5.62 -4.15 -10.40
CA GLY A 64 -4.52 -3.67 -11.23
C GLY A 64 -3.12 -4.23 -10.98
N GLY A 65 -2.96 -5.33 -10.23
CA GLY A 65 -1.68 -6.07 -10.18
C GLY A 65 -0.54 -5.42 -9.39
N THR A 66 -0.79 -4.27 -8.75
CA THR A 66 0.09 -3.63 -7.76
C THR A 66 0.56 -4.65 -6.72
N GLN A 67 1.86 -4.74 -6.48
CA GLN A 67 2.41 -5.50 -5.36
C GLN A 67 2.72 -4.58 -4.18
N TYR A 68 2.37 -5.01 -2.97
CA TYR A 68 2.65 -4.31 -1.72
C TYR A 68 3.71 -5.05 -0.90
N GLY A 69 4.82 -4.37 -0.58
CA GLY A 69 5.85 -4.85 0.33
C GLY A 69 5.87 -4.05 1.64
N LEU A 70 6.08 -4.72 2.77
CA LEU A 70 6.21 -4.08 4.09
C LEU A 70 7.61 -4.35 4.65
N VAL A 71 8.28 -3.27 5.02
CA VAL A 71 9.53 -3.27 5.78
C VAL A 71 9.29 -2.55 7.10
N VAL A 72 9.44 -3.26 8.21
CA VAL A 72 9.37 -2.69 9.56
C VAL A 72 10.79 -2.57 10.09
N PHE A 73 11.20 -1.36 10.49
CA PHE A 73 12.51 -1.14 11.09
C PHE A 73 12.39 -0.80 12.58
N ASN A 74 13.25 -1.41 13.38
CA ASN A 74 13.23 -1.37 14.83
C ASN A 74 14.55 -0.77 15.38
N THR A 75 14.59 -0.47 16.68
CA THR A 75 15.81 0.02 17.35
C THR A 75 16.74 -1.13 17.74
N VAL A 76 17.97 -0.79 18.15
CA VAL A 76 18.98 -1.79 18.54
C VAL A 76 18.59 -2.62 19.78
N ASP A 77 17.62 -2.14 20.56
CA ASP A 77 17.21 -2.70 21.86
C ASP A 77 16.16 -3.80 21.76
N CYS A 78 15.75 -4.20 20.55
CA CYS A 78 14.63 -5.13 20.31
C CYS A 78 15.01 -6.61 20.45
N ALA A 79 16.17 -6.93 21.02
CA ALA A 79 16.63 -8.30 21.15
C ALA A 79 15.61 -9.16 21.92
N PRO A 80 15.25 -10.35 21.42
CA PRO A 80 15.92 -11.14 20.38
C PRO A 80 15.43 -10.91 18.93
N GLU A 81 14.54 -9.94 18.69
CA GLU A 81 13.93 -9.71 17.38
C GLU A 81 14.88 -9.01 16.40
N SER A 82 14.65 -9.22 15.09
CA SER A 82 15.45 -8.60 14.03
C SER A 82 15.23 -7.08 13.98
N TYR A 83 16.29 -6.33 13.71
CA TYR A 83 16.24 -4.88 13.47
C TYR A 83 15.38 -4.49 12.27
N VAL A 84 15.18 -5.43 11.34
CA VAL A 84 14.34 -5.27 10.17
C VAL A 84 13.49 -6.53 10.00
N GLN A 85 12.19 -6.35 9.85
CA GLN A 85 11.25 -7.40 9.48
C GLN A 85 10.73 -7.08 8.07
N CYS A 86 10.79 -8.06 7.17
CA CYS A 86 10.31 -7.93 5.79
C CYS A 86 9.19 -8.93 5.56
N HIS A 87 8.07 -8.45 5.06
CA HIS A 87 7.00 -9.30 4.56
C HIS A 87 7.16 -9.49 3.05
N ALA A 88 6.86 -10.69 2.55
CA ALA A 88 6.88 -10.96 1.13
C ALA A 88 5.88 -10.04 0.40
N PRO A 89 6.14 -9.64 -0.87
CA PRO A 89 5.17 -8.86 -1.62
C PRO A 89 3.84 -9.61 -1.75
N THR A 90 2.73 -8.89 -1.56
CA THR A 90 1.37 -9.41 -1.80
C THR A 90 0.62 -8.50 -2.74
N SER A 91 -0.22 -9.08 -3.59
CA SER A 91 -1.21 -8.36 -4.40
C SER A 91 -2.50 -8.07 -3.63
N SER A 92 -2.70 -8.63 -2.43
CA SER A 92 -3.91 -8.42 -1.65
C SER A 92 -3.74 -7.19 -0.75
N ALA A 93 -4.45 -6.10 -1.08
CA ALA A 93 -4.47 -4.92 -0.24
C ALA A 93 -5.04 -5.21 1.17
N PHE A 94 -5.98 -6.16 1.27
CA PHE A 94 -6.55 -6.58 2.55
C PHE A 94 -5.53 -7.31 3.43
N GLU A 95 -4.82 -8.30 2.88
CA GLU A 95 -3.75 -9.00 3.61
C GLU A 95 -2.67 -8.01 4.06
N PHE A 96 -2.28 -7.08 3.17
CA PHE A 96 -1.29 -6.07 3.47
C PHE A 96 -1.69 -5.17 4.66
N VAL A 97 -2.96 -4.73 4.71
CA VAL A 97 -3.48 -3.96 5.85
C VAL A 97 -3.44 -4.77 7.16
N SER A 98 -3.68 -6.08 7.10
CA SER A 98 -3.61 -6.94 8.29
C SER A 98 -2.19 -7.04 8.87
N TRP A 99 -1.15 -6.96 8.02
CA TRP A 99 0.23 -6.89 8.48
C TRP A 99 0.53 -5.55 9.14
N ILE A 100 0.05 -4.45 8.56
CA ILE A 100 0.17 -3.12 9.18
C ILE A 100 -0.49 -3.11 10.56
N ASP A 101 -1.67 -3.70 10.70
CA ASP A 101 -2.41 -3.76 11.98
C ASP A 101 -1.70 -4.58 13.06
N SER A 102 -0.66 -5.33 12.70
CA SER A 102 0.15 -6.13 13.63
C SER A 102 1.45 -5.44 14.10
N ILE A 103 1.74 -4.24 13.59
CA ILE A 103 2.82 -3.35 14.06
C ILE A 103 2.39 -2.71 15.38
#